data_AF-A0A534LS80-F1
#
_entry.id   AF-A0A534LS80-F1
#
_cell.length_a   1.000
_cell.length_b   1.000
_cell.length_c   1.000
_cell.angle_alpha   90.00
_cell.angle_beta   90.00
_cell.angle_gamma   90.00
#
_symmetry.space_group_name_H-M   'P 1'
#
loop_
_entity.id
_entity.type
_entity.pdbx_description
1 polymer ?
#
loop_
_entity_poly.entity_id
_entity_poly.type
_entity_poly.pdbx_seq_one_letter_code
_entity_poly.pdbx_strand_id
1 'polypeptide(L)'
;MGIGRGHRARAIKGVPCRAQTPITRDQRGRFCRESGTRCVNSPKGAFLERDTDMNRTTHRGTERVAVLQTKFTELLGCTVPLQQAGMGKLASPALAAAVADAGGLGMVSGIGAAPPEYVAKILDGLHRSTSGVFGANFIVDGVRESGKLDADFLKVLEVAASRASVVEFFYEQPDAELVEIAHAGGALVSWQLGSASEAVAAERAGCDLIVAQGTEAGGHVRGKIGLMALLGEVLPSVKVPVVAAGGIGTGRAMAAALAAGASAVRVGTRFVAAEEAGTHPAYVDKLIAAEAKDTILTEAFSANWPNAPHRVLRSCVEAVDRFQGEIVGETSQPWAPDVRVAVHPRDSFVADKTTTGTFDAMPLWAGESVDGVKRVQKAGEIVRELATEAEGLLRHWND
;
A
#
# COMPACT_ATOMS: atom_id res chain seq x y z
N MET A 1 -49.54 14.10 47.86
CA MET A 1 -48.98 12.73 47.79
C MET A 1 -47.59 12.89 47.16
N GLY A 2 -46.43 12.67 47.80
CA GLY A 2 -46.04 11.66 48.81
C GLY A 2 -45.93 10.29 48.13
N ILE A 3 -44.85 9.47 48.16
CA ILE A 3 -43.58 9.38 48.94
C ILE A 3 -42.52 8.71 47.99
N GLY A 4 -41.18 8.77 48.08
CA GLY A 4 -40.21 9.48 48.95
C GLY A 4 -39.03 8.57 49.44
N ARG A 5 -37.80 9.12 49.58
CA ARG A 5 -36.50 8.47 49.97
C ARG A 5 -35.77 7.68 48.85
N GLY A 6 -34.44 7.56 48.79
CA GLY A 6 -33.36 8.21 49.55
C GLY A 6 -32.09 7.33 49.77
N HIS A 7 -30.91 7.97 49.84
CA HIS A 7 -29.53 7.45 50.14
C HIS A 7 -28.76 6.87 48.94
N ARG A 8 -27.51 7.27 48.61
CA ARG A 8 -26.25 7.67 49.30
C ARG A 8 -25.20 6.54 49.37
N ALA A 9 -23.96 6.91 49.02
CA ALA A 9 -22.84 6.02 48.75
C ALA A 9 -22.18 5.38 49.98
N ARG A 10 -21.35 4.35 49.72
CA ARG A 10 -20.26 3.92 50.61
C ARG A 10 -18.94 3.88 49.85
N ALA A 11 -17.88 4.37 50.48
CA ALA A 11 -16.51 4.29 50.01
C ALA A 11 -15.79 3.06 50.61
N ILE A 12 -14.74 2.58 49.94
CA ILE A 12 -13.76 1.64 50.48
C ILE A 12 -12.37 2.28 50.34
N LYS A 13 -11.54 2.22 51.39
CA LYS A 13 -10.24 2.91 51.49
C LYS A 13 -9.05 1.95 51.30
N GLY A 14 -8.13 2.29 50.38
CA GLY A 14 -6.67 2.03 50.42
C GLY A 14 -6.19 0.56 50.49
N VAL A 15 -4.90 0.18 50.37
CA VAL A 15 -3.54 0.81 50.29
C VAL A 15 -2.60 -0.31 49.71
N PRO A 16 -1.36 -0.14 49.17
CA PRO A 16 -0.52 1.05 48.89
C PRO A 16 -0.07 1.25 47.42
N CYS A 17 0.52 2.42 47.20
CA CYS A 17 1.35 2.78 46.05
C CYS A 17 2.64 1.92 45.94
N ARG A 18 3.07 1.56 44.72
CA ARG A 18 4.48 1.26 44.41
C ARG A 18 5.03 2.40 43.55
N ALA A 19 6.13 2.99 44.00
CA ALA A 19 6.78 4.10 43.32
C ALA A 19 7.31 3.67 41.93
N GLN A 20 6.98 4.44 40.91
CA GLN A 20 7.73 4.45 39.65
C GLN A 20 8.89 5.44 39.80
N THR A 21 10.10 4.98 39.52
CA THR A 21 11.32 5.80 39.50
C THR A 21 11.21 6.84 38.37
N PRO A 22 11.55 8.12 38.62
CA PRO A 22 11.50 9.14 37.57
C PRO A 22 12.60 8.90 36.52
N ILE A 23 12.20 8.87 35.24
CA ILE A 23 13.13 8.82 34.10
C ILE A 23 13.63 10.24 33.85
N THR A 24 14.86 10.55 34.25
CA THR A 24 15.51 11.83 33.96
C THR A 24 16.26 11.78 32.64
N ARG A 25 16.04 12.79 31.78
CA ARG A 25 16.80 12.98 30.53
C ARG A 25 18.19 13.55 30.83
N ASP A 26 19.21 12.93 30.24
CA ASP A 26 20.53 13.52 30.00
C ASP A 26 20.44 14.61 28.89
N GLN A 27 21.28 15.63 28.96
CA GLN A 27 21.25 16.82 28.08
C GLN A 27 21.62 16.54 26.60
N ARG A 28 21.89 15.29 26.20
CA ARG A 28 22.17 14.88 24.81
C ARG A 28 21.33 13.70 24.31
N GLY A 29 20.22 13.40 24.98
CA GLY A 29 19.03 12.81 24.34
C GLY A 29 19.17 11.43 23.67
N ARG A 30 20.03 10.55 24.17
CA ARG A 30 20.19 9.17 23.65
C ARG A 30 19.81 8.10 24.68
N PHE A 31 19.11 7.07 24.21
CA PHE A 31 18.88 5.84 24.97
C PHE A 31 20.08 4.91 24.84
N CYS A 32 20.64 4.46 25.96
CA CYS A 32 21.60 3.37 26.01
C CYS A 32 20.99 2.19 26.78
N ARG A 33 21.06 0.97 26.22
CA ARG A 33 20.87 -0.27 26.98
C ARG A 33 22.25 -0.85 27.29
N GLU A 34 22.52 -1.13 28.56
CA GLU A 34 23.79 -1.75 28.96
C GLU A 34 23.86 -3.20 28.47
N SER A 35 24.97 -3.56 27.83
CA SER A 35 25.25 -4.91 27.35
C SER A 35 26.00 -5.72 28.42
N GLY A 36 25.31 -6.71 29.00
CA GLY A 36 25.90 -7.63 29.98
C GLY A 36 26.75 -8.72 29.32
N THR A 37 28.05 -8.46 29.16
CA THR A 37 29.02 -9.45 28.64
C THR A 37 29.25 -10.60 29.63
N ARG A 38 29.22 -11.85 29.17
CA ARG A 38 29.86 -12.99 29.86
C ARG A 38 30.83 -13.71 28.93
N CYS A 39 32.12 -13.61 29.25
CA CYS A 39 33.16 -14.43 28.64
C CYS A 39 33.09 -15.86 29.21
N VAL A 40 33.30 -16.88 28.37
CA VAL A 40 33.58 -18.26 28.79
C VAL A 40 34.77 -18.78 27.98
N ASN A 41 35.65 -19.53 28.63
CA ASN A 41 36.99 -19.86 28.15
C ASN A 41 37.05 -20.93 27.05
N SER A 42 38.08 -20.82 26.20
CA SER A 42 38.58 -21.92 25.36
C SER A 42 39.52 -22.86 26.12
N PRO A 43 39.70 -24.11 25.65
CA PRO A 43 40.96 -24.84 25.73
C PRO A 43 41.62 -25.01 24.35
N LYS A 44 42.94 -25.26 24.35
CA LYS A 44 43.81 -25.38 23.16
C LYS A 44 44.12 -26.84 22.78
N GLY A 45 44.49 -27.07 21.52
CA GLY A 45 45.12 -28.30 20.99
C GLY A 45 44.28 -28.97 19.88
N ALA A 46 44.83 -29.53 18.79
CA ALA A 46 46.23 -29.70 18.38
C ALA A 46 46.40 -29.64 16.82
N PHE A 47 47.57 -30.04 16.31
CA PHE A 47 48.06 -29.84 14.93
C PHE A 47 47.65 -30.91 13.89
N LEU A 48 47.72 -30.52 12.60
CA LEU A 48 47.88 -31.34 11.36
C LEU A 48 46.71 -32.31 11.02
N GLU A 49 46.18 -32.37 9.80
CA GLU A 49 46.88 -32.56 8.51
C GLU A 49 46.30 -31.73 7.35
N ARG A 50 46.94 -31.80 6.17
CA ARG A 50 46.43 -31.21 4.92
C ARG A 50 45.80 -32.31 4.09
N ASP A 51 44.52 -32.19 3.80
CA ASP A 51 43.94 -32.78 2.59
C ASP A 51 43.36 -31.67 1.71
N THR A 52 43.78 -31.68 0.46
CA THR A 52 43.24 -30.83 -0.59
C THR A 52 41.96 -31.46 -1.11
N ASP A 53 40.81 -30.92 -0.77
CA ASP A 53 39.61 -31.12 -1.58
C ASP A 53 38.99 -29.79 -1.99
N MET A 54 38.62 -29.73 -3.27
CA MET A 54 38.17 -28.53 -3.93
C MET A 54 36.64 -28.44 -3.94
N ASN A 55 36.15 -27.30 -3.47
CA ASN A 55 35.03 -26.61 -4.12
C ASN A 55 33.64 -27.27 -4.02
N ARG A 56 33.01 -27.24 -2.83
CA ARG A 56 31.55 -27.01 -2.74
C ARG A 56 31.02 -26.48 -1.40
N THR A 57 31.54 -25.35 -0.91
CA THR A 57 30.85 -24.57 0.13
C THR A 57 29.61 -23.90 -0.47
N THR A 58 28.44 -24.50 -0.26
CA THR A 58 27.15 -23.87 -0.53
C THR A 58 26.94 -22.69 0.42
N HIS A 59 27.40 -21.51 0.03
CA HIS A 59 26.94 -20.27 0.65
C HIS A 59 25.43 -20.16 0.43
N ARG A 60 24.63 -20.48 1.46
CA ARG A 60 23.34 -19.84 1.65
C ARG A 60 23.63 -18.38 1.94
N GLY A 61 23.81 -17.60 0.89
CA GLY A 61 23.92 -16.16 1.00
C GLY A 61 22.65 -15.64 1.67
N THR A 62 22.80 -14.91 2.76
CA THR A 62 21.80 -13.93 3.16
C THR A 62 21.72 -12.92 2.02
N GLU A 63 20.71 -13.09 1.14
CA GLU A 63 20.51 -12.21 -0.01
C GLU A 63 20.44 -10.77 0.48
N ARG A 64 21.37 -9.95 0.00
CA ARG A 64 21.49 -8.57 0.45
C ARG A 64 20.28 -7.81 -0.07
N VAL A 65 19.45 -7.27 0.83
CA VAL A 65 18.38 -6.35 0.43
C VAL A 65 19.05 -5.10 -0.15
N ALA A 66 18.61 -4.70 -1.35
CA ALA A 66 19.04 -3.47 -2.00
C ALA A 66 18.69 -2.26 -1.11
N VAL A 67 19.63 -1.34 -0.90
CA VAL A 67 19.41 -0.17 -0.03
C VAL A 67 19.59 1.10 -0.86
N LEU A 68 18.46 1.70 -1.23
CA LEU A 68 18.39 2.95 -1.98
C LEU A 68 17.87 4.04 -1.05
N GLN A 69 18.79 4.83 -0.48
CA GLN A 69 18.40 5.94 0.41
C GLN A 69 17.83 7.11 -0.40
N THR A 70 16.59 7.47 -0.10
CA THR A 70 15.86 8.61 -0.65
C THR A 70 15.07 9.33 0.45
N LYS A 71 14.54 10.52 0.15
CA LYS A 71 13.63 11.24 1.06
C LYS A 71 12.44 10.38 1.54
N PHE A 72 11.95 9.44 0.71
CA PHE A 72 10.85 8.55 1.05
C PHE A 72 11.26 7.49 2.08
N THR A 73 12.41 6.83 1.87
CA THR A 73 12.94 5.87 2.85
C THR A 73 13.31 6.54 4.17
N GLU A 74 13.83 7.77 4.12
CA GLU A 74 14.15 8.56 5.32
C GLU A 74 12.91 8.99 6.09
N LEU A 75 11.86 9.46 5.39
CA LEU A 75 10.59 9.87 6.00
C LEU A 75 9.86 8.70 6.67
N LEU A 76 9.85 7.54 6.03
CA LEU A 76 9.05 6.38 6.47
C LEU A 76 9.83 5.37 7.32
N GLY A 77 11.17 5.36 7.26
CA GLY A 77 12.00 4.34 7.91
C GLY A 77 12.03 2.97 7.20
N CYS A 78 11.52 2.89 5.97
CA CYS A 78 11.64 1.70 5.12
C CYS A 78 13.01 1.66 4.40
N THR A 79 13.41 0.52 3.81
CA THR A 79 14.75 0.35 3.18
C THR A 79 14.72 0.36 1.65
N VAL A 80 13.55 0.19 1.04
CA VAL A 80 13.34 0.17 -0.40
C VAL A 80 12.37 1.30 -0.76
N PRO A 81 12.70 2.20 -1.72
CA PRO A 81 11.85 3.29 -2.17
C PRO A 81 10.73 2.79 -3.10
N LEU A 82 9.92 1.87 -2.59
CA LEU A 82 8.84 1.20 -3.29
C LEU A 82 7.60 1.13 -2.38
N GLN A 83 6.46 1.53 -2.93
CA GLN A 83 5.14 1.38 -2.33
C GLN A 83 4.31 0.42 -3.18
N GLN A 84 3.67 -0.56 -2.54
CA GLN A 84 2.62 -1.35 -3.17
C GLN A 84 1.34 -0.52 -3.23
N ALA A 85 0.72 -0.40 -4.40
CA ALA A 85 -0.47 0.43 -4.60
C ALA A 85 -1.67 -0.07 -3.78
N GLY A 86 -2.55 0.83 -3.33
CA GLY A 86 -3.89 0.46 -2.90
C GLY A 86 -4.68 -0.12 -4.09
N MET A 87 -5.22 -1.33 -3.94
CA MET A 87 -5.86 -2.10 -5.02
C MET A 87 -7.21 -2.70 -4.58
N GLY A 88 -7.98 -1.97 -3.76
CA GLY A 88 -9.22 -2.47 -3.16
C GLY A 88 -8.98 -3.78 -2.40
N LYS A 89 -9.89 -4.74 -2.52
CA LYS A 89 -9.79 -6.08 -1.89
C LYS A 89 -8.59 -6.92 -2.34
N LEU A 90 -7.89 -6.55 -3.43
CA LEU A 90 -6.67 -7.24 -3.87
C LEU A 90 -5.47 -6.94 -2.94
N ALA A 91 -5.46 -5.75 -2.34
CA ALA A 91 -4.47 -5.27 -1.38
C ALA A 91 -4.72 -5.88 0.01
N SER A 92 -4.51 -7.19 0.11
CA SER A 92 -4.75 -7.97 1.33
C SER A 92 -3.78 -7.59 2.46
N PRO A 93 -4.12 -7.82 3.73
CA PRO A 93 -3.17 -7.69 4.84
C PRO A 93 -1.94 -8.60 4.68
N ALA A 94 -2.07 -9.77 4.06
CA ALA A 94 -0.93 -10.66 3.80
C ALA A 94 0.03 -10.04 2.77
N LEU A 95 -0.49 -9.41 1.72
CA LEU A 95 0.30 -8.70 0.72
C LEU A 95 1.01 -7.47 1.34
N ALA A 96 0.28 -6.67 2.12
CA ALA A 96 0.87 -5.51 2.80
C ALA A 96 2.01 -5.93 3.75
N ALA A 97 1.82 -6.98 4.56
CA ALA A 97 2.87 -7.52 5.42
C ALA A 97 4.08 -8.03 4.64
N ALA A 98 3.88 -8.79 3.55
CA ALA A 98 4.98 -9.33 2.75
C ALA A 98 5.79 -8.26 2.00
N VAL A 99 5.18 -7.13 1.63
CA VAL A 99 5.88 -5.96 1.07
C VAL A 99 6.64 -5.22 2.16
N ALA A 100 6.03 -5.04 3.34
CA ALA A 100 6.64 -4.39 4.49
C ALA A 100 7.88 -5.15 5.02
N ASP A 101 7.79 -6.48 5.14
CA ASP A 101 8.90 -7.35 5.55
C ASP A 101 10.04 -7.38 4.52
N ALA A 102 9.74 -7.14 3.25
CA ALA A 102 10.73 -6.96 2.19
C ALA A 102 11.36 -5.56 2.15
N GLY A 103 10.95 -4.67 3.07
CA GLY A 103 11.52 -3.33 3.25
C GLY A 103 10.87 -2.23 2.41
N GLY A 104 9.76 -2.50 1.72
CA GLY A 104 8.94 -1.47 1.08
C GLY A 104 7.84 -0.91 1.99
N LEU A 105 6.97 -0.06 1.44
CA LEU A 105 5.70 0.34 2.06
C LEU A 105 4.57 -0.57 1.56
N GLY A 106 4.06 -1.44 2.44
CA GLY A 106 2.85 -2.23 2.18
C GLY A 106 1.58 -1.38 2.37
N MET A 107 0.53 -1.62 1.59
CA MET A 107 -0.72 -0.87 1.71
C MET A 107 -1.93 -1.79 1.77
N VAL A 108 -2.82 -1.59 2.74
CA VAL A 108 -4.19 -2.16 2.68
C VAL A 108 -5.15 -1.16 2.05
N SER A 109 -6.19 -1.66 1.37
CA SER A 109 -7.21 -0.85 0.68
C SER A 109 -8.56 -1.58 0.70
N GLY A 110 -9.62 -0.94 0.19
CA GLY A 110 -10.98 -1.49 0.20
C GLY A 110 -11.63 -1.50 1.59
N ILE A 111 -11.14 -0.66 2.50
CA ILE A 111 -11.56 -0.62 3.91
C ILE A 111 -12.46 0.57 4.27
N GLY A 112 -12.61 1.59 3.41
CA GLY A 112 -13.35 2.82 3.74
C GLY A 112 -14.83 2.63 4.05
N ALA A 113 -15.45 1.58 3.50
CA ALA A 113 -16.84 1.18 3.79
C ALA A 113 -16.95 -0.05 4.72
N ALA A 114 -15.84 -0.46 5.35
CA ALA A 114 -15.81 -1.57 6.29
C ALA A 114 -16.15 -1.09 7.71
N PRO A 115 -16.73 -1.93 8.58
CA PRO A 115 -16.97 -1.57 9.98
C PRO A 115 -15.65 -1.20 10.70
N PRO A 116 -15.62 -0.13 11.53
CA PRO A 116 -14.40 0.30 12.20
C PRO A 116 -13.72 -0.81 13.03
N GLU A 117 -14.48 -1.71 13.65
CA GLU A 117 -13.96 -2.85 14.40
C GLU A 117 -13.27 -3.90 13.51
N TYR A 118 -13.71 -4.06 12.26
CA TYR A 118 -13.01 -4.89 11.27
C TYR A 118 -11.68 -4.25 10.87
N VAL A 119 -11.67 -2.92 10.64
CA VAL A 119 -10.45 -2.18 10.27
C VAL A 119 -9.43 -2.20 11.41
N ALA A 120 -9.86 -2.00 12.65
CA ALA A 120 -9.01 -2.18 13.83
C ALA A 120 -8.41 -3.59 13.88
N LYS A 121 -9.24 -4.63 13.72
CA LYS A 121 -8.81 -6.04 13.76
C LYS A 121 -7.71 -6.37 12.73
N ILE A 122 -7.83 -5.88 11.49
CA ILE A 122 -6.83 -6.18 10.44
C ILE A 122 -5.54 -5.38 10.63
N LEU A 123 -5.60 -4.12 11.06
CA LEU A 123 -4.43 -3.28 11.28
C LEU A 123 -3.68 -3.66 12.57
N ASP A 124 -4.39 -4.05 13.62
CA ASP A 124 -3.80 -4.70 14.80
C ASP A 124 -3.19 -6.07 14.42
N GLY A 125 -3.75 -6.72 13.38
CA GLY A 125 -3.20 -7.93 12.77
C GLY A 125 -1.84 -7.69 12.11
N LEU A 126 -1.73 -6.64 11.30
CA LEU A 126 -0.48 -6.24 10.64
C LEU A 126 0.65 -5.97 11.64
N HIS A 127 0.38 -5.20 12.70
CA HIS A 127 1.33 -4.97 13.80
C HIS A 127 1.86 -6.26 14.46
N ARG A 128 1.11 -7.37 14.38
CA ARG A 128 1.54 -8.67 14.92
C ARG A 128 2.27 -9.53 13.89
N SER A 129 2.06 -9.30 12.58
CA SER A 129 2.65 -10.11 11.51
C SER A 129 3.94 -9.52 10.92
N THR A 130 4.12 -8.20 10.97
CA THR A 130 5.29 -7.51 10.40
C THR A 130 5.84 -6.45 11.36
N SER A 131 7.14 -6.18 11.27
CA SER A 131 7.78 -5.00 11.87
C SER A 131 8.18 -3.94 10.84
N GLY A 132 7.78 -4.12 9.58
CA GLY A 132 7.98 -3.16 8.49
C GLY A 132 6.91 -2.07 8.48
N VAL A 133 7.01 -1.17 7.50
CA VAL A 133 6.12 -0.01 7.36
C VAL A 133 4.91 -0.38 6.53
N PHE A 134 3.71 -0.07 7.03
CA PHE A 134 2.46 -0.25 6.28
C PHE A 134 1.53 0.95 6.40
N GLY A 135 0.71 1.14 5.37
CA GLY A 135 -0.28 2.21 5.27
C GLY A 135 -1.69 1.72 4.93
N ALA A 136 -2.63 2.64 4.98
CA ALA A 136 -4.05 2.45 4.69
C ALA A 136 -4.49 3.42 3.58
N ASN A 137 -5.01 2.87 2.48
CA ASN A 137 -5.48 3.63 1.32
C ASN A 137 -7.02 3.72 1.28
N PHE A 138 -7.51 4.93 1.05
CA PHE A 138 -8.90 5.32 1.03
C PHE A 138 -9.27 5.97 -0.30
N ILE A 139 -10.38 5.52 -0.88
CA ILE A 139 -11.10 6.28 -1.90
C ILE A 139 -11.99 7.29 -1.17
N VAL A 140 -11.91 8.55 -1.55
CA VAL A 140 -12.65 9.68 -0.93
C VAL A 140 -13.75 10.26 -1.83
N ASP A 141 -14.10 9.56 -2.91
CA ASP A 141 -15.28 9.86 -3.71
C ASP A 141 -16.56 9.78 -2.85
N GLY A 142 -17.43 10.78 -2.97
CA GLY A 142 -18.72 10.82 -2.25
C GLY A 142 -18.64 10.99 -0.73
N VAL A 143 -17.46 10.95 -0.09
CA VAL A 143 -17.35 11.01 1.39
C VAL A 143 -17.67 12.38 1.99
N ARG A 144 -17.83 13.42 1.15
CA ARG A 144 -18.29 14.75 1.54
C ARG A 144 -19.59 15.11 0.82
N GLU A 145 -20.72 15.07 1.52
CA GLU A 145 -22.02 15.48 0.99
C GLU A 145 -22.48 16.79 1.63
N SER A 146 -22.98 17.74 0.83
CA SER A 146 -23.46 19.05 1.31
C SER A 146 -22.47 19.79 2.23
N GLY A 147 -21.17 19.61 1.97
CA GLY A 147 -20.07 20.21 2.74
C GLY A 147 -19.67 19.46 4.02
N LYS A 148 -20.35 18.37 4.39
CA LYS A 148 -20.06 17.57 5.60
C LYS A 148 -19.42 16.23 5.24
N LEU A 149 -18.43 15.81 6.02
CA LEU A 149 -17.85 14.47 5.92
C LEU A 149 -18.81 13.41 6.46
N ASP A 150 -18.83 12.24 5.82
CA ASP A 150 -19.60 11.10 6.27
C ASP A 150 -19.10 10.59 7.64
N ALA A 151 -20.05 10.40 8.56
CA ALA A 151 -19.74 10.12 9.96
C ALA A 151 -19.27 8.68 10.20
N ASP A 152 -19.52 7.74 9.30
CA ASP A 152 -19.03 6.37 9.39
C ASP A 152 -17.63 6.24 8.77
N PHE A 153 -17.40 6.87 7.60
CA PHE A 153 -16.08 7.05 7.00
C PHE A 153 -15.08 7.67 8.00
N LEU A 154 -15.50 8.73 8.71
CA LEU A 154 -14.66 9.38 9.73
C LEU A 154 -14.19 8.41 10.83
N LYS A 155 -15.07 7.56 11.37
CA LYS A 155 -14.70 6.57 12.39
C LYS A 155 -13.68 5.56 11.85
N VAL A 156 -13.83 5.15 10.60
CA VAL A 156 -12.90 4.24 9.93
C VAL A 156 -11.54 4.91 9.72
N LEU A 157 -11.54 6.17 9.30
CA LEU A 157 -10.34 6.98 9.13
C LEU A 157 -9.59 7.15 10.46
N GLU A 158 -10.25 7.55 11.55
CA GLU A 158 -9.63 7.67 12.88
C GLU A 158 -9.01 6.35 13.37
N VAL A 159 -9.71 5.23 13.16
CA VAL A 159 -9.22 3.88 13.50
C VAL A 159 -8.00 3.50 12.68
N ALA A 160 -7.94 3.89 11.40
CA ALA A 160 -6.80 3.62 10.54
C ALA A 160 -5.61 4.54 10.83
N ALA A 161 -5.85 5.84 11.00
CA ALA A 161 -4.84 6.84 11.30
C ALA A 161 -4.10 6.57 12.62
N SER A 162 -4.79 6.01 13.62
CA SER A 162 -4.20 5.59 14.90
C SER A 162 -3.39 4.27 14.83
N ARG A 163 -3.22 3.67 13.64
CA ARG A 163 -2.59 2.36 13.44
C ARG A 163 -1.68 2.24 12.22
N ALA A 164 -1.94 2.99 11.15
CA ALA A 164 -1.15 2.97 9.94
C ALA A 164 -0.02 3.99 10.03
N SER A 165 1.16 3.67 9.50
CA SER A 165 2.25 4.66 9.40
C SER A 165 1.94 5.75 8.37
N VAL A 166 1.16 5.40 7.34
CA VAL A 166 0.68 6.29 6.29
C VAL A 166 -0.82 6.10 6.09
N VAL A 167 -1.59 7.18 6.12
CA VAL A 167 -2.94 7.23 5.55
C VAL A 167 -2.84 7.87 4.17
N GLU A 168 -3.53 7.29 3.20
CA GLU A 168 -3.51 7.78 1.83
C GLU A 168 -4.90 7.96 1.27
N PHE A 169 -5.10 9.10 0.61
CA PHE A 169 -6.33 9.44 -0.06
C PHE A 169 -6.15 9.41 -1.59
N PHE A 170 -7.19 8.96 -2.29
CA PHE A 170 -7.29 9.05 -3.74
C PHE A 170 -8.71 9.37 -4.19
N TYR A 171 -8.76 9.92 -5.40
CA TYR A 171 -9.92 10.18 -6.24
C TYR A 171 -10.63 11.52 -6.05
N GLU A 172 -10.52 12.21 -4.91
CA GLU A 172 -10.99 13.60 -4.80
C GLU A 172 -9.88 14.65 -4.72
N GLN A 173 -10.27 15.92 -4.81
CA GLN A 173 -9.38 17.05 -4.54
C GLN A 173 -8.83 16.99 -3.11
N PRO A 174 -7.56 17.41 -2.87
CA PRO A 174 -6.99 17.46 -1.53
C PRO A 174 -7.82 18.26 -0.52
N ASP A 175 -8.15 17.61 0.59
CA ASP A 175 -9.04 18.11 1.64
C ASP A 175 -8.29 18.21 2.97
N ALA A 176 -8.09 19.45 3.45
CA ALA A 176 -7.33 19.71 4.67
C ALA A 176 -7.98 19.13 5.93
N GLU A 177 -9.31 19.00 5.99
CA GLU A 177 -9.99 18.41 7.16
C GLU A 177 -9.64 16.91 7.29
N LEU A 178 -9.54 16.21 6.16
CA LEU A 178 -9.10 14.80 6.14
C LEU A 178 -7.62 14.63 6.49
N VAL A 179 -6.76 15.57 6.06
CA VAL A 179 -5.35 15.60 6.45
C VAL A 179 -5.21 15.82 7.96
N GLU A 180 -5.88 16.84 8.51
CA GLU A 180 -5.86 17.17 9.95
C GLU A 180 -6.32 15.99 10.82
N ILE A 181 -7.38 15.29 10.43
CA ILE A 181 -7.90 14.10 11.14
C ILE A 181 -6.90 12.94 11.11
N ALA A 182 -6.27 12.68 9.96
CA ALA A 182 -5.26 11.64 9.84
C ALA A 182 -3.98 11.96 10.65
N HIS A 183 -3.53 13.22 10.62
CA HIS A 183 -2.43 13.71 11.47
C HIS A 183 -2.75 13.62 12.96
N ALA A 184 -4.00 13.90 13.36
CA ALA A 184 -4.44 13.75 14.76
C ALA A 184 -4.38 12.30 15.26
N GLY A 185 -4.51 11.32 14.36
CA GLY A 185 -4.27 9.89 14.66
C GLY A 185 -2.78 9.53 14.76
N GLY A 186 -1.88 10.35 14.20
CA GLY A 186 -0.43 10.13 14.20
C GLY A 186 0.13 9.48 12.92
N ALA A 187 -0.69 9.28 11.89
CA ALA A 187 -0.24 8.82 10.59
C ALA A 187 0.34 9.98 9.76
N LEU A 188 1.32 9.68 8.89
CA LEU A 188 1.70 10.57 7.80
C LEU A 188 0.64 10.53 6.70
N VAL A 189 0.46 11.60 5.95
CA VAL A 189 -0.62 11.72 4.95
C VAL A 189 -0.08 11.78 3.52
N SER A 190 -0.63 10.92 2.66
CA SER A 190 -0.35 10.88 1.23
C SER A 190 -1.60 11.18 0.38
N TRP A 191 -1.42 11.84 -0.76
CA TRP A 191 -2.50 12.03 -1.75
C TRP A 191 -2.05 11.60 -3.15
N GLN A 192 -2.87 10.78 -3.83
CA GLN A 192 -2.64 10.43 -5.23
C GLN A 192 -3.36 11.40 -6.18
N LEU A 193 -2.62 11.89 -7.18
CA LEU A 193 -2.98 13.03 -8.02
C LEU A 193 -2.48 12.88 -9.46
N GLY A 194 -3.03 13.69 -10.38
CA GLY A 194 -2.80 13.60 -11.81
C GLY A 194 -2.32 14.90 -12.47
N SER A 195 -1.97 15.93 -11.69
CA SER A 195 -1.55 17.25 -12.19
C SER A 195 -0.70 18.03 -11.18
N ALA A 196 0.13 18.97 -11.66
CA ALA A 196 0.91 19.84 -10.79
C ALA A 196 0.06 20.81 -9.92
N SER A 197 -1.14 21.19 -10.36
CA SER A 197 -2.07 22.01 -9.56
C SER A 197 -2.63 21.22 -8.37
N GLU A 198 -2.95 19.94 -8.55
CA GLU A 198 -3.33 19.05 -7.45
C GLU A 198 -2.14 18.79 -6.50
N ALA A 199 -0.90 18.70 -7.02
CA ALA A 199 0.30 18.57 -6.19
C ALA A 199 0.50 19.75 -5.23
N VAL A 200 0.38 20.97 -5.75
CA VAL A 200 0.43 22.20 -4.92
C VAL A 200 -0.76 22.26 -3.95
N ALA A 201 -1.94 21.79 -4.35
CA ALA A 201 -3.09 21.71 -3.45
C ALA A 201 -2.88 20.71 -2.31
N ALA A 202 -2.27 19.55 -2.58
CA ALA A 202 -1.97 18.51 -1.59
C ALA A 202 -0.89 18.96 -0.58
N GLU A 203 0.19 19.57 -1.06
CA GLU A 203 1.21 20.16 -0.17
C GLU A 203 0.60 21.28 0.69
N ARG A 204 -0.25 22.14 0.11
CA ARG A 204 -0.96 23.20 0.87
C ARG A 204 -1.98 22.64 1.88
N ALA A 205 -2.60 21.50 1.59
CA ALA A 205 -3.48 20.80 2.52
C ALA A 205 -2.72 20.11 3.67
N GLY A 206 -1.39 19.99 3.58
CA GLY A 206 -0.52 19.44 4.61
C GLY A 206 -0.05 18.01 4.37
N CYS A 207 -0.17 17.45 3.16
CA CYS A 207 0.30 16.09 2.88
C CYS A 207 1.83 16.00 3.03
N ASP A 208 2.32 14.97 3.74
CA ASP A 208 3.74 14.73 3.99
C ASP A 208 4.49 14.19 2.77
N LEU A 209 3.76 13.55 1.85
CA LEU A 209 4.24 13.04 0.56
C LEU A 209 3.08 13.01 -0.46
N ILE A 210 3.39 12.97 -1.75
CA ILE A 210 2.38 12.88 -2.82
C ILE A 210 2.68 11.78 -3.82
N VAL A 211 1.66 11.30 -4.54
CA VAL A 211 1.79 10.26 -5.56
C VAL A 211 1.33 10.80 -6.91
N ALA A 212 2.28 11.00 -7.82
CA ALA A 212 2.01 11.44 -9.19
C ALA A 212 1.63 10.23 -10.07
N GLN A 213 0.38 10.15 -10.49
CA GLN A 213 -0.17 9.05 -11.30
C GLN A 213 -0.28 9.44 -12.78
N GLY A 214 0.57 8.82 -13.61
CA GLY A 214 0.46 8.90 -15.07
C GLY A 214 -0.66 8.01 -15.63
N THR A 215 -1.07 8.29 -16.87
CA THR A 215 -2.14 7.55 -17.57
C THR A 215 -1.81 6.09 -17.88
N GLU A 216 -0.57 5.65 -17.67
CA GLU A 216 -0.08 4.27 -17.79
C GLU A 216 -0.49 3.38 -16.60
N ALA A 217 -1.07 3.96 -15.54
CA ALA A 217 -1.56 3.23 -14.36
C ALA A 217 -2.81 2.39 -14.65
N GLY A 218 -2.96 1.28 -13.91
CA GLY A 218 -4.17 0.43 -13.91
C GLY A 218 -5.20 0.88 -12.89
N GLY A 219 -6.47 0.52 -13.10
CA GLY A 219 -7.57 1.03 -12.27
C GLY A 219 -7.93 2.48 -12.61
N HIS A 220 -8.59 3.19 -11.70
CA HIS A 220 -9.01 4.58 -11.93
C HIS A 220 -7.83 5.56 -12.03
N VAL A 221 -7.94 6.53 -12.94
CA VAL A 221 -6.90 7.49 -13.31
C VAL A 221 -7.51 8.89 -13.39
N ARG A 222 -6.98 9.83 -12.60
CA ARG A 222 -7.33 11.28 -12.72
C ARG A 222 -6.41 12.05 -13.67
N GLY A 223 -5.18 11.58 -13.85
CA GLY A 223 -4.19 12.20 -14.73
C GLY A 223 -4.59 12.15 -16.21
N LYS A 224 -4.10 13.11 -16.99
CA LYS A 224 -4.37 13.23 -18.44
C LYS A 224 -3.12 13.06 -19.32
N ILE A 225 -1.95 12.92 -18.72
CA ILE A 225 -0.65 12.81 -19.37
C ILE A 225 0.14 11.64 -18.79
N GLY A 226 1.14 11.17 -19.55
CA GLY A 226 2.02 10.08 -19.11
C GLY A 226 2.93 10.48 -17.96
N LEU A 227 3.35 9.50 -17.16
CA LEU A 227 4.08 9.67 -15.91
C LEU A 227 5.34 10.54 -16.06
N MET A 228 6.12 10.33 -17.11
CA MET A 228 7.38 11.08 -17.31
C MET A 228 7.14 12.57 -17.57
N ALA A 229 6.05 12.93 -18.25
CA ALA A 229 5.66 14.33 -18.43
C ALA A 229 5.12 14.91 -17.12
N LEU A 230 4.28 14.15 -16.41
CA LEU A 230 3.72 14.55 -15.12
C LEU A 230 4.80 14.82 -14.07
N LEU A 231 5.84 13.98 -13.98
CA LEU A 231 6.97 14.21 -13.08
C LEU A 231 7.70 15.52 -13.40
N GLY A 232 7.86 15.86 -14.69
CA GLY A 232 8.45 17.12 -15.12
C GLY A 232 7.66 18.37 -14.66
N GLU A 233 6.33 18.27 -14.53
CA GLU A 233 5.49 19.35 -14.00
C GLU A 233 5.43 19.36 -12.46
N VAL A 234 5.36 18.19 -11.83
CA VAL A 234 5.13 18.04 -10.38
C VAL A 234 6.40 18.26 -9.56
N LEU A 235 7.54 17.70 -9.96
CA LEU A 235 8.78 17.79 -9.18
C LEU A 235 9.27 19.23 -8.89
N PRO A 236 9.17 20.22 -9.81
CA PRO A 236 9.52 21.61 -9.50
C PRO A 236 8.43 22.38 -8.76
N SER A 237 7.21 21.85 -8.62
CA SER A 237 6.06 22.58 -8.03
C SER A 237 5.88 22.36 -6.52
N VAL A 238 6.48 21.32 -5.95
CA VAL A 238 6.40 20.96 -4.53
C VAL A 238 7.78 20.67 -3.92
N LYS A 239 7.85 20.57 -2.58
CA LYS A 239 9.05 20.25 -1.80
C LYS A 239 8.97 18.86 -1.16
N VAL A 240 7.76 18.40 -0.83
CA VAL A 240 7.47 17.08 -0.27
C VAL A 240 7.93 15.94 -1.20
N PRO A 241 8.22 14.73 -0.68
CA PRO A 241 8.64 13.59 -1.50
C PRO A 241 7.55 13.20 -2.51
N VAL A 242 7.95 13.01 -3.77
CA VAL A 242 7.06 12.57 -4.86
C VAL A 242 7.27 11.09 -5.13
N VAL A 243 6.19 10.32 -5.08
CA VAL A 243 6.12 8.90 -5.47
C VAL A 243 5.59 8.81 -6.90
N ALA A 244 6.33 8.15 -7.79
CA ALA A 244 5.95 7.99 -9.19
C ALA A 244 5.03 6.77 -9.40
N ALA A 245 3.89 6.91 -10.09
CA ALA A 245 2.91 5.84 -10.28
C ALA A 245 2.43 5.70 -11.74
N GLY A 246 2.32 4.45 -12.22
CA GLY A 246 1.90 4.12 -13.60
C GLY A 246 3.08 3.65 -14.46
N GLY A 247 2.87 2.65 -15.32
CA GLY A 247 3.93 2.12 -16.20
C GLY A 247 5.09 1.37 -15.52
N ILE A 248 5.20 1.41 -14.18
CA ILE A 248 6.29 0.76 -13.42
C ILE A 248 5.92 -0.70 -13.11
N GLY A 249 6.74 -1.63 -13.63
CA GLY A 249 6.64 -3.08 -13.39
C GLY A 249 7.96 -3.86 -13.51
N THR A 250 9.08 -3.16 -13.75
CA THR A 250 10.44 -3.70 -13.88
C THR A 250 11.43 -2.80 -13.14
N GLY A 251 12.61 -3.30 -12.78
CA GLY A 251 13.63 -2.49 -12.12
C GLY A 251 14.18 -1.38 -13.02
N ARG A 252 14.21 -1.59 -14.34
CA ARG A 252 14.47 -0.51 -15.31
C ARG A 252 13.47 0.64 -15.23
N ALA A 253 12.17 0.35 -15.14
CA ALA A 253 11.15 1.40 -14.98
C ALA A 253 11.28 2.10 -13.62
N MET A 254 11.63 1.35 -12.56
CA MET A 254 11.92 1.91 -11.25
C MET A 254 13.15 2.84 -11.26
N ALA A 255 14.26 2.41 -11.87
CA ALA A 255 15.46 3.24 -12.04
C ALA A 255 15.17 4.52 -12.83
N ALA A 256 14.39 4.44 -13.92
CA ALA A 256 14.02 5.61 -14.72
C ALA A 256 13.22 6.64 -13.90
N ALA A 257 12.24 6.19 -13.11
CA ALA A 257 11.44 7.08 -12.25
C ALA A 257 12.29 7.72 -11.13
N LEU A 258 13.18 6.96 -10.49
CA LEU A 258 14.10 7.48 -9.47
C LEU A 258 15.10 8.48 -10.07
N ALA A 259 15.68 8.16 -11.23
CA ALA A 259 16.59 9.06 -11.96
C ALA A 259 15.90 10.36 -12.45
N ALA A 260 14.59 10.30 -12.72
CA ALA A 260 13.78 11.49 -13.03
C ALA A 260 13.58 12.42 -11.83
N GLY A 261 13.93 12.00 -10.60
CA GLY A 261 13.80 12.78 -9.37
C GLY A 261 12.69 12.34 -8.42
N ALA A 262 11.94 11.28 -8.76
CA ALA A 262 10.98 10.71 -7.82
C ALA A 262 11.71 10.13 -6.60
N SER A 263 11.15 10.32 -5.41
CA SER A 263 11.72 9.78 -4.16
C SER A 263 11.40 8.30 -3.97
N ALA A 264 10.34 7.80 -4.61
CA ALA A 264 9.99 6.38 -4.62
C ALA A 264 9.07 6.04 -5.81
N VAL A 265 8.77 4.76 -5.97
CA VAL A 265 7.85 4.25 -6.99
C VAL A 265 6.64 3.56 -6.39
N ARG A 266 5.50 3.69 -7.04
CA ARG A 266 4.29 2.92 -6.78
C ARG A 266 4.13 1.83 -7.81
N VAL A 267 3.91 0.61 -7.33
CA VAL A 267 3.70 -0.56 -8.18
C VAL A 267 2.33 -1.17 -7.88
N GLY A 268 1.49 -1.31 -8.90
CA GLY A 268 0.16 -1.92 -8.84
C GLY A 268 0.13 -3.26 -9.54
N THR A 269 -0.01 -3.26 -10.87
CA THR A 269 -0.20 -4.43 -11.75
C THR A 269 0.70 -5.62 -11.41
N ARG A 270 1.99 -5.38 -11.11
CA ARG A 270 2.97 -6.43 -10.75
C ARG A 270 2.58 -7.22 -9.49
N PHE A 271 1.99 -6.56 -8.49
CA PHE A 271 1.53 -7.18 -7.24
C PHE A 271 0.15 -7.82 -7.34
N VAL A 272 -0.62 -7.57 -8.40
CA VAL A 272 -1.90 -8.29 -8.63
C VAL A 272 -1.65 -9.80 -8.81
N ALA A 273 -0.47 -10.17 -9.33
CA ALA A 273 0.01 -11.55 -9.45
C ALA A 273 0.84 -12.04 -8.25
N ALA A 274 0.83 -11.34 -7.10
CA ALA A 274 1.55 -11.81 -5.92
C ALA A 274 0.83 -13.00 -5.26
N GLU A 275 1.56 -13.99 -4.72
CA GLU A 275 0.98 -15.13 -3.98
C GLU A 275 0.04 -14.68 -2.85
N GLU A 276 0.45 -13.61 -2.17
CA GLU A 276 -0.21 -13.02 -1.01
C GLU A 276 -1.41 -12.12 -1.36
N ALA A 277 -1.59 -11.77 -2.65
CA ALA A 277 -2.66 -10.90 -3.11
C ALA A 277 -4.06 -11.51 -2.93
N GLY A 278 -5.09 -10.67 -2.83
CA GLY A 278 -6.49 -11.09 -2.78
C GLY A 278 -7.05 -11.60 -4.12
N THR A 279 -6.28 -11.53 -5.21
CA THR A 279 -6.72 -11.73 -6.60
C THR A 279 -7.25 -13.12 -6.91
N HIS A 280 -8.33 -13.19 -7.70
CA HIS A 280 -8.80 -14.44 -8.27
C HIS A 280 -7.78 -15.02 -9.28
N PRO A 281 -7.46 -16.34 -9.27
CA PRO A 281 -6.47 -16.93 -10.17
C PRO A 281 -6.73 -16.66 -11.66
N ALA A 282 -7.98 -16.82 -12.12
CA ALA A 282 -8.34 -16.57 -13.52
C ALA A 282 -8.08 -15.13 -14.00
N TYR A 283 -8.04 -14.15 -13.09
CA TYR A 283 -7.65 -12.77 -13.42
C TYR A 283 -6.12 -12.65 -13.52
N VAL A 284 -5.37 -13.31 -12.61
CA VAL A 284 -3.90 -13.39 -12.70
C VAL A 284 -3.45 -14.03 -14.01
N ASP A 285 -4.11 -15.11 -14.46
CA ASP A 285 -3.81 -15.78 -15.73
C ASP A 285 -3.95 -14.84 -16.93
N LYS A 286 -4.97 -13.96 -16.93
CA LYS A 286 -5.17 -12.95 -17.98
C LYS A 286 -4.08 -11.87 -17.98
N LEU A 287 -3.58 -11.48 -16.79
CA LEU A 287 -2.46 -10.55 -16.70
C LEU A 287 -1.14 -11.17 -17.18
N ILE A 288 -0.89 -12.44 -16.87
CA ILE A 288 0.31 -13.16 -17.35
C ILE A 288 0.32 -13.29 -18.88
N ALA A 289 -0.86 -13.41 -19.50
CA ALA A 289 -1.02 -13.55 -20.94
C ALA A 289 -1.04 -12.22 -21.72
N ALA A 290 -1.01 -11.06 -21.05
CA ALA A 290 -1.20 -9.75 -21.66
C ALA A 290 0.10 -8.95 -21.86
N GLU A 291 0.10 -8.10 -22.89
CA GLU A 291 1.12 -7.08 -23.16
C GLU A 291 0.56 -5.66 -22.93
N ALA A 292 1.41 -4.64 -22.85
CA ALA A 292 1.01 -3.25 -22.62
C ALA A 292 -0.10 -2.75 -23.59
N LYS A 293 -0.01 -3.15 -24.86
CA LYS A 293 -0.95 -2.81 -25.95
C LYS A 293 -2.38 -3.34 -25.73
N ASP A 294 -2.51 -4.40 -24.92
CA ASP A 294 -3.79 -5.05 -24.64
C ASP A 294 -4.58 -4.30 -23.56
N THR A 295 -3.97 -3.28 -22.93
CA THR A 295 -4.67 -2.37 -22.03
C THR A 295 -5.39 -1.24 -22.79
N ILE A 296 -6.43 -0.67 -22.18
CA ILE A 296 -7.15 0.51 -22.69
C ILE A 296 -7.60 1.40 -21.52
N LEU A 297 -7.39 2.71 -21.65
CA LEU A 297 -8.02 3.74 -20.82
C LEU A 297 -9.45 3.99 -21.33
N THR A 298 -10.44 3.84 -20.47
CA THR A 298 -11.87 3.81 -20.82
C THR A 298 -12.76 4.22 -19.63
N GLU A 299 -14.06 4.31 -19.84
CA GLU A 299 -15.11 4.45 -18.80
C GLU A 299 -16.09 3.26 -18.85
N ALA A 300 -15.69 2.14 -19.47
CA ALA A 300 -16.54 0.98 -19.71
C ALA A 300 -17.07 0.29 -18.44
N PHE A 301 -16.42 0.48 -17.28
CA PHE A 301 -16.77 -0.04 -15.96
C PHE A 301 -17.02 1.09 -14.94
N SER A 302 -17.83 2.07 -15.33
CA SER A 302 -18.18 3.26 -14.53
C SER A 302 -19.67 3.31 -14.11
N ALA A 303 -20.40 2.19 -14.12
CA ALA A 303 -21.86 2.19 -13.91
C ALA A 303 -22.28 2.73 -12.54
N ASN A 304 -21.55 2.37 -11.49
CA ASN A 304 -21.71 2.84 -10.12
C ASN A 304 -20.81 4.05 -9.79
N TRP A 305 -20.02 4.54 -10.76
CA TRP A 305 -19.04 5.62 -10.55
C TRP A 305 -18.89 6.49 -11.82
N PRO A 306 -19.83 7.43 -12.07
CA PRO A 306 -19.87 8.20 -13.31
C PRO A 306 -18.64 9.12 -13.48
N ASN A 307 -18.18 9.30 -14.73
CA ASN A 307 -17.01 10.12 -15.07
C ASN A 307 -15.71 9.64 -14.40
N ALA A 308 -15.52 8.32 -14.30
CA ALA A 308 -14.37 7.72 -13.61
C ALA A 308 -13.43 6.96 -14.57
N PRO A 309 -12.65 7.65 -15.43
CA PRO A 309 -11.68 7.03 -16.33
C PRO A 309 -10.79 6.01 -15.62
N HIS A 310 -10.61 4.88 -16.27
CA HIS A 310 -9.86 3.75 -15.72
C HIS A 310 -9.20 2.91 -16.80
N ARG A 311 -8.09 2.26 -16.44
CA ARG A 311 -7.39 1.34 -17.34
C ARG A 311 -7.61 -0.12 -16.97
N VAL A 312 -8.03 -0.89 -17.96
CA VAL A 312 -8.32 -2.34 -17.89
C VAL A 312 -7.71 -3.05 -19.10
N LEU A 313 -7.69 -4.39 -19.09
CA LEU A 313 -7.50 -5.18 -20.30
C LEU A 313 -8.68 -4.96 -21.27
N ARG A 314 -8.39 -4.67 -22.54
CA ARG A 314 -9.37 -4.46 -23.61
C ARG A 314 -10.33 -5.64 -23.77
N SER A 315 -9.81 -6.86 -23.57
CA SER A 315 -10.59 -8.10 -23.66
C SER A 315 -11.83 -8.11 -22.76
N CYS A 316 -11.77 -7.46 -21.58
CA CYS A 316 -12.92 -7.45 -20.68
C CYS A 316 -13.98 -6.42 -21.04
N VAL A 317 -13.59 -5.33 -21.71
CA VAL A 317 -14.53 -4.39 -22.35
C VAL A 317 -15.29 -5.13 -23.46
N GLU A 318 -14.58 -5.81 -24.35
CA GLU A 318 -15.20 -6.57 -25.44
C GLU A 318 -16.08 -7.74 -24.93
N ALA A 319 -15.75 -8.33 -23.79
CA ALA A 319 -16.55 -9.38 -23.18
C ALA A 319 -17.83 -8.83 -22.52
N VAL A 320 -17.74 -7.72 -21.76
CA VAL A 320 -18.93 -7.11 -21.13
C VAL A 320 -19.87 -6.49 -22.16
N ASP A 321 -19.34 -5.95 -23.27
CA ASP A 321 -20.14 -5.45 -24.40
C ASP A 321 -20.97 -6.55 -25.09
N ARG A 322 -20.51 -7.80 -25.04
CA ARG A 322 -21.21 -8.98 -25.59
C ARG A 322 -22.10 -9.68 -24.56
N PHE A 323 -21.97 -9.37 -23.27
CA PHE A 323 -22.70 -10.03 -22.20
C PHE A 323 -24.21 -9.68 -22.24
N GLN A 324 -25.07 -10.69 -22.11
CA GLN A 324 -26.53 -10.55 -22.26
C GLN A 324 -27.31 -10.78 -20.95
N GLY A 325 -26.63 -10.97 -19.82
CA GLY A 325 -27.25 -11.16 -18.50
C GLY A 325 -27.27 -9.88 -17.67
N GLU A 326 -28.13 -9.86 -16.65
CA GLU A 326 -28.22 -8.74 -15.69
C GLU A 326 -27.13 -8.81 -14.61
N ILE A 327 -26.54 -9.98 -14.37
CA ILE A 327 -25.56 -10.27 -13.33
C ILE A 327 -24.38 -11.01 -13.99
N VAL A 328 -23.18 -10.40 -13.99
CA VAL A 328 -21.94 -11.06 -14.47
C VAL A 328 -21.37 -12.03 -13.44
N GLY A 329 -21.72 -11.87 -12.17
CA GLY A 329 -21.29 -12.75 -11.09
C GLY A 329 -21.69 -12.26 -9.71
N GLU A 330 -21.01 -12.77 -8.70
CA GLU A 330 -21.22 -12.42 -7.29
C GLU A 330 -19.88 -12.30 -6.57
N THR A 331 -19.84 -11.55 -5.48
CA THR A 331 -18.69 -11.45 -4.57
C THR A 331 -19.19 -11.40 -3.12
N SER A 332 -18.30 -11.39 -2.12
CA SER A 332 -18.67 -11.09 -0.73
C SER A 332 -17.71 -10.08 -0.11
N GLN A 333 -18.07 -9.52 1.06
CA GLN A 333 -17.19 -8.62 1.80
C GLN A 333 -16.43 -9.39 2.89
N PRO A 334 -15.14 -9.09 3.16
CA PRO A 334 -14.37 -9.77 4.19
C PRO A 334 -14.96 -9.72 5.62
N TRP A 335 -15.77 -8.69 5.91
CA TRP A 335 -16.49 -8.52 7.18
C TRP A 335 -17.91 -9.14 7.18
N ALA A 336 -18.40 -9.58 6.02
CA ALA A 336 -19.71 -10.22 5.84
C ALA A 336 -19.60 -11.36 4.80
N PRO A 337 -18.82 -12.42 5.07
CA PRO A 337 -18.48 -13.44 4.07
C PRO A 337 -19.69 -14.26 3.60
N ASP A 338 -20.69 -14.44 4.46
CA ASP A 338 -21.93 -15.16 4.18
C ASP A 338 -22.94 -14.34 3.34
N VAL A 339 -22.67 -13.05 3.13
CA VAL A 339 -23.51 -12.17 2.31
C VAL A 339 -22.94 -12.11 0.89
N ARG A 340 -23.66 -12.73 -0.06
CA ARG A 340 -23.38 -12.59 -1.50
C ARG A 340 -23.94 -11.27 -2.00
N VAL A 341 -23.11 -10.54 -2.74
CA VAL A 341 -23.44 -9.29 -3.42
C VAL A 341 -23.39 -9.55 -4.92
N ALA A 342 -24.49 -9.29 -5.61
CA ALA A 342 -24.53 -9.37 -7.07
C ALA A 342 -23.59 -8.35 -7.70
N VAL A 343 -22.98 -8.75 -8.81
CA VAL A 343 -22.12 -7.92 -9.64
C VAL A 343 -22.80 -7.76 -10.98
N HIS A 344 -23.08 -6.52 -11.36
CA HIS A 344 -23.72 -6.17 -12.62
C HIS A 344 -22.69 -5.87 -13.73
N PRO A 345 -23.07 -6.00 -15.01
CA PRO A 345 -22.24 -5.55 -16.12
C PRO A 345 -21.84 -4.08 -15.92
N ARG A 346 -20.56 -3.76 -16.13
CA ARG A 346 -19.98 -2.41 -16.01
C ARG A 346 -19.88 -1.83 -14.59
N ASP A 347 -20.10 -2.62 -13.53
CA ASP A 347 -19.75 -2.19 -12.17
C ASP A 347 -18.24 -1.95 -12.03
N SER A 348 -17.84 -0.88 -11.33
CA SER A 348 -16.49 -0.76 -10.79
C SER A 348 -16.39 -1.58 -9.49
N PHE A 349 -15.69 -2.70 -9.57
CA PHE A 349 -15.36 -3.57 -8.43
C PHE A 349 -14.07 -4.36 -8.74
N VAL A 350 -13.54 -5.13 -7.78
CA VAL A 350 -12.35 -6.00 -8.02
C VAL A 350 -12.71 -7.48 -7.93
N ALA A 351 -12.22 -8.28 -8.89
CA ALA A 351 -12.36 -9.74 -8.89
C ALA A 351 -11.34 -10.40 -7.93
N ASP A 352 -11.78 -10.64 -6.69
CA ASP A 352 -10.97 -11.29 -5.65
C ASP A 352 -11.30 -12.78 -5.50
N LYS A 353 -10.61 -13.46 -4.58
CA LYS A 353 -10.78 -14.90 -4.27
C LYS A 353 -12.20 -15.31 -3.81
N THR A 354 -13.09 -14.36 -3.51
CA THR A 354 -14.52 -14.61 -3.16
C THR A 354 -15.48 -14.40 -4.34
N THR A 355 -14.98 -13.83 -5.43
CA THR A 355 -15.75 -13.54 -6.64
C THR A 355 -15.99 -14.81 -7.45
N THR A 356 -17.19 -14.96 -8.00
CA THR A 356 -17.62 -16.07 -8.87
C THR A 356 -18.39 -15.52 -10.07
N GLY A 357 -18.27 -16.12 -11.25
CA GLY A 357 -19.08 -15.77 -12.42
C GLY A 357 -18.26 -15.69 -13.71
N THR A 358 -18.70 -14.86 -14.65
CA THR A 358 -18.06 -14.65 -15.95
C THR A 358 -16.90 -13.64 -15.82
N PHE A 359 -15.77 -14.09 -15.26
CA PHE A 359 -14.58 -13.26 -15.02
C PHE A 359 -14.11 -12.45 -16.23
N ASP A 360 -14.23 -13.01 -17.44
CA ASP A 360 -13.85 -12.31 -18.67
C ASP A 360 -14.66 -11.02 -18.88
N ALA A 361 -15.91 -10.93 -18.40
CA ALA A 361 -16.78 -9.75 -18.48
C ALA A 361 -16.71 -8.85 -17.23
N MET A 362 -15.74 -9.08 -16.34
CA MET A 362 -15.48 -8.27 -15.14
C MET A 362 -14.26 -7.34 -15.39
N PRO A 363 -14.13 -6.20 -14.70
CA PRO A 363 -13.01 -5.28 -14.92
C PRO A 363 -11.67 -5.91 -14.51
N LEU A 364 -10.80 -6.09 -15.50
CA LEU A 364 -9.44 -6.62 -15.32
C LEU A 364 -8.45 -5.44 -15.29
N TRP A 365 -8.38 -4.75 -14.14
CA TRP A 365 -7.59 -3.53 -13.89
C TRP A 365 -6.07 -3.67 -14.13
N ALA A 366 -5.61 -3.34 -15.34
CA ALA A 366 -4.22 -3.49 -15.74
C ALA A 366 -3.60 -2.15 -16.18
N GLY A 367 -2.44 -1.80 -15.62
CA GLY A 367 -1.59 -0.74 -16.15
C GLY A 367 -0.78 -1.22 -17.35
N GLU A 368 -0.19 -0.31 -18.12
CA GLU A 368 0.74 -0.65 -19.22
C GLU A 368 1.98 -1.41 -18.72
N SER A 369 2.24 -1.39 -17.41
CA SER A 369 3.21 -2.26 -16.73
C SER A 369 2.84 -3.74 -16.65
N VAL A 370 1.73 -4.17 -17.24
CA VAL A 370 1.32 -5.58 -17.30
C VAL A 370 2.40 -6.47 -17.92
N ASP A 371 3.24 -5.94 -18.81
CA ASP A 371 4.41 -6.65 -19.33
C ASP A 371 5.40 -7.12 -18.26
N GLY A 372 5.43 -6.52 -17.05
CA GLY A 372 6.19 -7.04 -15.92
C GLY A 372 5.61 -8.33 -15.32
N VAL A 373 4.33 -8.61 -15.52
CA VAL A 373 3.63 -9.78 -14.95
C VAL A 373 3.92 -11.02 -15.79
N LYS A 374 5.01 -11.74 -15.49
CA LYS A 374 5.37 -12.97 -16.23
C LYS A 374 5.06 -14.29 -15.51
N ARG A 375 4.70 -14.24 -14.22
CA ARG A 375 4.36 -15.40 -13.37
C ARG A 375 3.72 -14.95 -12.06
N VAL A 376 3.06 -15.87 -11.36
CA VAL A 376 2.81 -15.75 -9.91
C VAL A 376 4.17 -15.74 -9.18
N GLN A 377 4.32 -14.88 -8.19
CA GLN A 377 5.57 -14.68 -7.45
C GLN A 377 5.28 -14.14 -6.05
N LYS A 378 6.17 -14.36 -5.08
CA LYS A 378 6.01 -13.76 -3.74
C LYS A 378 6.23 -12.26 -3.78
N ALA A 379 5.44 -11.50 -3.03
CA ALA A 379 5.56 -10.05 -2.97
C ALA A 379 6.97 -9.61 -2.56
N GLY A 380 7.57 -10.28 -1.57
CA GLY A 380 8.95 -9.98 -1.16
C GLY A 380 10.03 -10.38 -2.16
N GLU A 381 9.74 -11.26 -3.12
CA GLU A 381 10.61 -11.50 -4.28
C GLU A 381 10.43 -10.41 -5.34
N ILE A 382 9.20 -9.95 -5.60
CA ILE A 382 8.93 -8.83 -6.50
C ILE A 382 9.66 -7.56 -6.02
N VAL A 383 9.56 -7.22 -4.73
CA VAL A 383 10.26 -6.05 -4.15
C VAL A 383 11.78 -6.15 -4.38
N ARG A 384 12.38 -7.32 -4.09
CA ARG A 384 13.82 -7.52 -4.22
C ARG A 384 14.30 -7.55 -5.67
N GLU A 385 13.52 -8.15 -6.58
CA GLU A 385 13.78 -8.20 -8.03
C GLU A 385 13.84 -6.77 -8.60
N LEU A 386 12.80 -5.96 -8.35
CA LEU A 386 12.72 -4.58 -8.82
C LEU A 386 13.83 -3.70 -8.23
N ALA A 387 14.06 -3.78 -6.91
CA ALA A 387 15.04 -2.94 -6.22
C ALA A 387 16.49 -3.28 -6.60
N THR A 388 16.82 -4.57 -6.77
CA THR A 388 18.18 -5.01 -7.12
C THR A 388 18.53 -4.65 -8.57
N GLU A 389 17.60 -4.84 -9.52
CA GLU A 389 17.80 -4.40 -10.90
C GLU A 389 17.91 -2.86 -10.97
N ALA A 390 17.05 -2.13 -10.25
CA ALA A 390 17.09 -0.67 -10.21
C ALA A 390 18.40 -0.13 -9.61
N GLU A 391 18.85 -0.67 -8.47
CA GLU A 391 20.13 -0.29 -7.85
C GLU A 391 21.31 -0.60 -8.78
N GLY A 392 21.30 -1.76 -9.45
CA GLY A 392 22.30 -2.10 -10.45
C GLY A 392 22.38 -1.05 -11.56
N LEU A 393 21.25 -0.68 -12.17
CA LEU A 393 21.20 0.32 -13.24
C LEU A 393 21.61 1.73 -12.79
N LEU A 394 21.22 2.14 -11.58
CA LEU A 394 21.57 3.46 -11.03
C LEU A 394 23.05 3.57 -10.64
N ARG A 395 23.69 2.48 -10.22
CA ARG A 395 25.14 2.44 -9.94
C ARG A 395 25.96 2.66 -11.22
N HIS A 396 25.66 1.91 -12.29
CA HIS A 396 26.35 2.01 -13.59
C HIS A 396 26.10 3.35 -14.34
N TRP A 397 25.21 4.22 -13.84
CA TRP A 397 25.03 5.57 -14.41
C TRP A 397 26.12 6.54 -13.93
N ASN A 398 26.76 6.26 -12.79
CA ASN A 398 27.79 7.13 -12.19
C ASN A 398 29.23 6.72 -12.57
N ASP A 399 29.40 5.65 -13.35
CA ASP A 399 30.66 5.16 -13.92
C ASP A 399 30.81 5.57 -15.40
#